data_AF-A0A1G3A924-F1
#
_entry.id   AF-A0A1G3A924-F1
#
_cell.length_a   1.000
_cell.length_b   1.000
_cell.length_c   1.000
_cell.angle_alpha   90.00
_cell.angle_beta   90.00
_cell.angle_gamma   90.00
#
_symmetry.space_group_name_H-M   'P 1'
#
loop_
_entity.id
_entity.type
_entity.pdbx_description
1 polymer ?
#
loop_
_entity_poly.entity_id
_entity_poly.type
_entity_poly.pdbx_seq_one_letter_code
_entity_poly.pdbx_strand_id
1 'polypeptide(L)'
;MPLRWSVIIRAVVLLLVSSSAWAEAKVDAKVAKHFKVSWSSVQYSKTLNIQRASPEKQETTQRLSISCEIDILDPDLVLGTSHEGAATQLTDPNGRNSDILPTGSAGRGSIGMPYGGLRYHRRFAPPSQPSRWLSLVKSVLGLRQRGPVRPELVDELQPSQMQVTLDAGLCEKAGGEIRKLKGHFYALVAEKLEYIDVPFEPNSNWVRLTDDLEIQVREAQSTGSSYLFEIDTRPKGGGSMRPLSPQDPLSNRIFIERRLIGADGKPVRGFTGFRSFPGRAGGRIGGSVSNLEPIKKIRFVIAVNPAHYKIPFELEHIPLPKP
;
A
#
# COMPACT_ATOMS: atom_id res chain seq x y z
N MET A 1 45.97 -62.98 17.65
CA MET A 1 45.95 -61.50 17.76
C MET A 1 46.49 -60.89 16.48
N PRO A 2 45.64 -60.24 15.68
CA PRO A 2 46.02 -59.02 14.99
C PRO A 2 44.99 -57.88 15.20
N LEU A 3 45.50 -56.65 15.30
CA LEU A 3 44.74 -55.41 15.43
C LEU A 3 43.83 -55.20 14.21
N ARG A 4 42.53 -55.02 14.45
CA ARG A 4 41.60 -54.40 13.49
C ARG A 4 41.37 -52.95 13.91
N TRP A 5 41.78 -52.02 13.06
CA TRP A 5 41.45 -50.61 13.19
C TRP A 5 40.03 -50.40 12.64
N SER A 6 39.11 -49.96 13.50
CA SER A 6 37.77 -49.54 13.10
C SER A 6 37.78 -48.02 12.93
N VAL A 7 37.79 -47.56 11.68
CA VAL A 7 37.58 -46.14 11.34
C VAL A 7 36.10 -45.83 11.50
N ILE A 8 35.75 -45.06 12.53
CA ILE A 8 34.39 -44.54 12.72
C ILE A 8 34.27 -43.26 11.90
N ILE A 9 33.66 -43.34 10.72
CA ILE A 9 33.24 -42.17 9.96
C ILE A 9 31.99 -41.60 10.64
N ARG A 10 32.14 -40.52 11.40
CA ARG A 10 30.99 -39.72 11.86
C ARG A 10 30.52 -38.87 10.68
N ALA A 11 29.49 -39.35 9.98
CA ALA A 11 28.72 -38.53 9.06
C ALA A 11 27.96 -37.48 9.88
N VAL A 12 28.50 -36.26 9.97
CA VAL A 12 27.76 -35.10 10.46
C VAL A 12 26.82 -34.66 9.35
N VAL A 13 25.56 -35.08 9.47
CA VAL A 13 24.47 -34.55 8.65
C VAL A 13 24.21 -33.12 9.10
N LEU A 14 24.85 -32.15 8.43
CA LEU A 14 24.48 -30.74 8.49
C LEU A 14 23.12 -30.59 7.82
N LEU A 15 22.06 -30.76 8.62
CA LEU A 15 20.73 -30.25 8.29
C LEU A 15 20.81 -28.72 8.29
N LEU A 16 21.16 -28.15 7.14
CA LEU A 16 20.86 -26.76 6.80
C LEU A 16 19.34 -26.64 6.70
N VAL A 17 18.67 -26.55 7.85
CA VAL A 17 17.33 -26.00 7.92
C VAL A 17 17.49 -24.51 7.68
N SER A 18 17.42 -24.11 6.41
CA SER A 18 17.16 -22.73 6.04
C SER A 18 15.74 -22.39 6.52
N SER A 19 15.62 -22.02 7.79
CA SER A 19 14.42 -21.38 8.30
C SER A 19 14.32 -20.03 7.61
N SER A 20 13.49 -19.94 6.57
CA SER A 20 12.92 -18.66 6.15
C SER A 20 12.18 -18.10 7.36
N ALA A 21 12.84 -17.25 8.13
CA ALA A 21 12.24 -16.54 9.24
C ALA A 21 11.15 -15.63 8.66
N TRP A 22 9.91 -15.98 8.94
CA TRP A 22 8.74 -15.16 8.60
C TRP A 22 8.91 -13.82 9.31
N ALA A 23 8.73 -12.71 8.58
CA ALA A 23 8.81 -11.39 9.19
C ALA A 23 7.55 -11.16 10.03
N GLU A 24 7.66 -11.21 11.36
CA GLU A 24 6.57 -10.81 12.25
C GLU A 24 6.36 -9.30 12.18
N ALA A 25 5.11 -8.88 11.97
CA ALA A 25 4.74 -7.47 11.96
C ALA A 25 4.88 -6.85 13.35
N LYS A 26 5.52 -5.67 13.42
CA LYS A 26 5.79 -4.96 14.67
C LYS A 26 4.58 -4.14 15.11
N VAL A 27 4.38 -3.99 16.41
CA VAL A 27 3.43 -2.99 16.96
C VAL A 27 4.24 -1.78 17.42
N ASP A 28 4.01 -0.62 16.81
CA ASP A 28 4.65 0.64 17.21
C ASP A 28 3.61 1.74 17.37
N ALA A 29 3.50 2.26 18.60
CA ALA A 29 2.56 3.33 18.95
C ALA A 29 2.86 4.66 18.25
N LYS A 30 4.10 4.91 17.82
CA LYS A 30 4.45 6.11 17.03
C LYS A 30 3.86 5.98 15.63
N VAL A 31 4.08 4.83 14.98
CA VAL A 31 3.55 4.56 13.64
C VAL A 31 2.02 4.59 13.64
N ALA A 32 1.38 3.99 14.66
CA ALA A 32 -0.07 3.95 14.77
C ALA A 32 -0.74 5.34 14.82
N LYS A 33 -0.07 6.37 15.35
CA LYS A 33 -0.61 7.74 15.42
C LYS A 33 -0.80 8.40 14.06
N HIS A 34 -0.18 7.87 13.01
CA HIS A 34 -0.34 8.39 11.65
C HIS A 34 -1.60 7.85 10.95
N PHE A 35 -2.38 7.01 11.62
CA PHE A 35 -3.59 6.41 11.07
C PHE A 35 -4.78 6.74 11.95
N LYS A 36 -5.89 7.10 11.31
CA LYS A 36 -7.20 7.21 11.94
C LYS A 36 -8.16 6.32 11.17
N VAL A 37 -8.90 5.49 11.89
CA VAL A 37 -9.84 4.53 11.28
C VAL A 37 -11.26 4.90 11.67
N SER A 38 -12.14 4.96 10.69
CA SER A 38 -13.59 5.09 10.85
C SER A 38 -14.30 3.95 10.12
N TRP A 39 -15.50 3.59 10.54
CA TRP A 39 -16.36 2.71 9.76
C TRP A 39 -17.24 3.56 8.83
N SER A 40 -17.58 3.03 7.66
CA SER A 40 -18.40 3.73 6.66
C SER A 40 -19.68 2.98 6.31
N SER A 41 -19.65 1.64 6.32
CA SER A 41 -20.83 0.83 6.01
C SER A 41 -20.75 -0.57 6.61
N VAL A 42 -21.90 -1.19 6.76
CA VAL A 42 -22.04 -2.58 7.21
C VAL A 42 -22.88 -3.32 6.19
N GLN A 43 -22.38 -4.47 5.75
CA GLN A 43 -23.02 -5.30 4.74
C GLN A 43 -23.18 -6.72 5.25
N TYR A 44 -24.42 -7.22 5.20
CA TYR A 44 -24.76 -8.62 5.40
C TYR A 44 -25.10 -9.24 4.05
N SER A 45 -24.54 -10.42 3.78
CA SER A 45 -24.79 -11.17 2.55
C SER A 45 -25.04 -12.65 2.85
N LYS A 46 -26.06 -13.21 2.21
CA LYS A 46 -26.41 -14.64 2.27
C LYS A 46 -26.36 -15.22 0.87
N THR A 47 -25.51 -16.21 0.66
CA THR A 47 -25.33 -16.89 -0.63
C THR A 47 -25.80 -18.33 -0.51
N LEU A 48 -26.70 -18.73 -1.41
CA LEU A 48 -27.18 -20.10 -1.54
C LEU A 48 -26.44 -20.78 -2.69
N ASN A 49 -25.59 -21.75 -2.38
CA ASN A 49 -24.95 -22.57 -3.40
C ASN A 49 -25.81 -23.80 -3.68
N ILE A 50 -26.46 -23.79 -4.84
CA ILE A 50 -27.23 -24.93 -5.35
C ILE A 50 -26.33 -25.73 -6.29
N GLN A 51 -25.78 -26.84 -5.82
CA GLN A 51 -25.09 -27.78 -6.71
C GLN A 51 -26.12 -28.57 -7.53
N ARG A 52 -26.13 -28.37 -8.86
CA ARG A 52 -27.04 -29.08 -9.78
C ARG A 52 -26.94 -30.62 -9.72
N ALA A 53 -25.82 -31.16 -9.21
CA ALA A 53 -25.57 -32.59 -9.14
C ALA A 53 -26.19 -33.28 -7.91
N SER A 54 -26.63 -32.53 -6.89
CA SER A 54 -27.28 -33.08 -5.70
C SER A 54 -28.16 -32.01 -5.03
N PRO A 55 -29.47 -31.96 -5.32
CA PRO A 55 -30.37 -30.95 -4.75
C PRO A 55 -30.53 -31.06 -3.22
N GLU A 56 -30.08 -32.15 -2.60
CA GLU A 56 -30.09 -32.36 -1.14
C GLU A 56 -28.93 -31.69 -0.40
N LYS A 57 -27.86 -31.26 -1.11
CA LYS A 57 -26.73 -30.54 -0.50
C LYS A 57 -26.80 -29.06 -0.85
N GLN A 58 -27.70 -28.35 -0.18
CA GLN A 58 -27.73 -26.88 -0.21
C GLN A 58 -26.77 -26.33 0.84
N GLU A 59 -25.70 -25.67 0.39
CA GLU A 59 -24.81 -24.96 1.30
C GLU A 59 -25.21 -23.48 1.35
N THR A 60 -25.58 -23.01 2.54
CA THR A 60 -25.84 -21.59 2.79
C THR A 60 -24.62 -20.97 3.43
N THR A 61 -24.05 -19.96 2.78
CA THR A 61 -22.97 -19.15 3.37
C THR A 61 -23.53 -17.79 3.76
N GLN A 62 -23.31 -17.37 5.00
CA GLN A 62 -23.63 -16.03 5.47
C GLN A 62 -22.34 -15.29 5.81
N ARG A 63 -22.26 -14.01 5.47
CA ARG A 63 -21.11 -13.16 5.74
C ARG A 63 -21.56 -11.78 6.21
N LEU A 64 -21.02 -11.34 7.33
CA LEU A 64 -21.11 -9.96 7.80
C LEU A 64 -19.77 -9.27 7.53
N SER A 65 -19.82 -8.07 6.96
CA SER A 65 -18.61 -7.29 6.71
C SER A 65 -18.81 -5.82 7.04
N ILE A 66 -17.78 -5.21 7.58
CA ILE A 66 -17.74 -3.79 7.93
C ILE A 66 -16.70 -3.14 7.04
N SER A 67 -17.13 -2.17 6.25
CA SER A 67 -16.23 -1.33 5.46
C SER A 67 -15.74 -0.19 6.33
N CYS A 68 -14.44 0.05 6.28
CA CYS A 68 -13.74 1.03 7.08
C CYS A 68 -12.89 1.92 6.17
N GLU A 69 -12.76 3.19 6.57
CA GLU A 69 -11.89 4.16 5.96
C GLU A 69 -10.70 4.42 6.87
N ILE A 70 -9.51 4.41 6.27
CA ILE A 70 -8.25 4.68 6.95
C ILE A 70 -7.74 6.01 6.42
N ASP A 71 -7.84 7.04 7.26
CA ASP A 71 -7.20 8.32 7.05
C ASP A 71 -5.73 8.20 7.43
N ILE A 72 -4.85 8.52 6.50
CA ILE A 72 -3.40 8.54 6.71
C ILE A 72 -3.01 10.00 6.96
N LEU A 73 -2.73 10.33 8.20
CA LEU A 73 -2.46 11.70 8.67
C LEU A 73 -1.08 12.19 8.25
N ASP A 74 -0.15 11.28 8.03
CA ASP A 74 1.21 11.56 7.57
C ASP A 74 1.63 10.48 6.56
N PRO A 75 1.51 10.77 5.24
CA PRO A 75 1.74 9.77 4.20
C PRO A 75 3.21 9.61 3.80
N ASP A 76 4.14 10.45 4.31
CA ASP A 76 5.48 10.61 3.73
C ASP A 76 6.29 9.31 3.69
N LEU A 77 6.10 8.43 4.69
CA LEU A 77 6.79 7.15 4.81
C LEU A 77 5.86 5.95 4.65
N VAL A 78 4.55 6.17 4.51
CA VAL A 78 3.58 5.10 4.37
C VAL A 78 3.57 4.64 2.91
N LEU A 79 3.94 3.38 2.69
CA LEU A 79 3.96 2.80 1.35
C LEU A 79 2.57 2.29 0.98
N GLY A 80 1.89 1.60 1.91
CA GLY A 80 0.55 1.09 1.69
C GLY A 80 -0.09 0.45 2.91
N THR A 81 -1.37 0.10 2.80
CA THR A 81 -2.16 -0.53 3.88
C THR A 81 -2.82 -1.82 3.38
N SER A 82 -3.10 -2.76 4.28
CA SER A 82 -3.88 -3.94 3.95
C SER A 82 -5.34 -3.58 3.70
N HIS A 83 -5.97 -4.25 2.73
CA HIS A 83 -7.39 -4.10 2.44
C HIS A 83 -8.30 -4.86 3.39
N GLU A 84 -7.73 -5.73 4.21
CA GLU A 84 -8.47 -6.50 5.19
C GLU A 84 -7.89 -6.26 6.59
N GLY A 85 -8.79 -6.15 7.56
CA GLY A 85 -8.49 -5.99 8.98
C GLY A 85 -8.93 -7.22 9.76
N ALA A 86 -8.20 -7.51 10.83
CA ALA A 86 -8.49 -8.61 11.75
C ALA A 86 -9.15 -8.06 13.01
N ALA A 87 -10.38 -8.50 13.26
CA ALA A 87 -11.07 -8.21 14.51
C ALA A 87 -10.51 -9.10 15.64
N THR A 88 -10.33 -8.49 16.81
CA THR A 88 -9.71 -9.14 17.98
C THR A 88 -10.63 -9.15 19.20
N GLN A 89 -11.52 -8.17 19.32
CA GLN A 89 -12.48 -8.07 20.41
C GLN A 89 -13.76 -7.40 19.91
N LEU A 90 -14.91 -7.93 20.34
CA LEU A 90 -16.21 -7.35 20.09
C LEU A 90 -16.99 -7.22 21.40
N THR A 91 -17.61 -6.07 21.60
CA THR A 91 -18.47 -5.79 22.76
C THR A 91 -19.87 -5.45 22.28
N ASP A 92 -20.86 -6.15 22.85
CA ASP A 92 -22.28 -5.92 22.58
C ASP A 92 -22.81 -4.64 23.27
N PRO A 93 -24.07 -4.23 23.02
CA PRO A 93 -24.67 -3.05 23.68
C PRO A 93 -24.69 -3.16 25.21
N ASN A 94 -24.79 -4.38 25.74
CA ASN A 94 -24.82 -4.70 27.16
C ASN A 94 -23.44 -4.72 27.81
N GLY A 95 -22.37 -4.42 27.06
CA GLY A 95 -21.00 -4.43 27.56
C GLY A 95 -20.38 -5.83 27.68
N ARG A 96 -21.04 -6.87 27.15
CA ARG A 96 -20.51 -8.24 27.16
C ARG A 96 -19.53 -8.41 26.01
N ASN A 97 -18.37 -8.96 26.34
CA ASN A 97 -17.39 -9.35 25.33
C ASN A 97 -17.84 -10.66 24.68
N SER A 98 -17.85 -10.66 23.36
CA SER A 98 -17.99 -11.88 22.57
C SER A 98 -16.61 -12.27 22.05
N ASP A 99 -16.18 -13.48 22.34
CA ASP A 99 -15.00 -14.05 21.69
C ASP A 99 -15.29 -14.16 20.20
N ILE A 100 -14.43 -13.55 19.41
CA ILE A 100 -14.49 -13.70 17.96
C ILE A 100 -13.88 -15.06 17.67
N LEU A 101 -14.75 -16.05 17.44
CA LEU A 101 -14.31 -17.27 16.77
C LEU A 101 -13.69 -16.81 15.45
N PRO A 102 -12.45 -17.23 15.13
CA PRO A 102 -11.87 -16.94 13.85
C PRO A 102 -12.78 -17.55 12.79
N THR A 103 -13.64 -16.72 12.18
CA THR A 103 -14.39 -17.09 10.99
C THR A 103 -13.35 -17.59 9.98
N GLY A 104 -13.67 -18.69 9.28
CA GLY A 104 -12.76 -19.59 8.55
C GLY A 104 -11.77 -18.99 7.53
N SER A 105 -11.59 -17.68 7.48
CA SER A 105 -10.44 -16.99 6.89
C SER A 105 -9.16 -17.13 7.71
N ALA A 106 -9.18 -17.61 8.96
CA ALA A 106 -7.94 -18.02 9.64
C ALA A 106 -7.34 -19.33 9.08
N GLY A 107 -8.15 -20.14 8.37
CA GLY A 107 -7.73 -21.41 7.75
C GLY A 107 -7.22 -21.27 6.31
N ARG A 108 -7.62 -20.22 5.59
CA ARG A 108 -6.87 -19.71 4.43
C ARG A 108 -5.97 -18.62 4.96
N GLY A 109 -4.76 -19.00 5.38
CA GLY A 109 -3.80 -18.08 5.98
C GLY A 109 -3.72 -16.75 5.24
N SER A 110 -3.27 -15.71 5.96
CA SER A 110 -2.89 -14.35 5.54
C SER A 110 -2.02 -14.22 4.27
N ILE A 111 -1.85 -15.29 3.51
CA ILE A 111 -1.07 -15.56 2.30
C ILE A 111 -1.56 -14.73 1.07
N GLY A 112 -2.69 -14.03 1.17
CA GLY A 112 -3.31 -13.34 0.03
C GLY A 112 -3.74 -11.88 0.24
N MET A 113 -3.30 -11.20 1.29
CA MET A 113 -3.66 -9.78 1.52
C MET A 113 -2.60 -8.85 0.93
N PRO A 114 -2.72 -8.41 -0.33
CA PRO A 114 -1.76 -7.48 -0.89
C PRO A 114 -1.90 -6.10 -0.22
N TYR A 115 -0.79 -5.41 -0.03
CA TYR A 115 -0.82 -3.99 0.28
C TYR A 115 -1.38 -3.20 -0.90
N GLY A 116 -2.36 -2.35 -0.63
CA GLY A 116 -2.82 -1.32 -1.55
C GLY A 116 -1.97 -0.07 -1.39
N GLY A 117 -1.48 0.49 -2.50
CA GLY A 117 -0.78 1.77 -2.46
C GLY A 117 -1.69 2.96 -2.24
N LEU A 118 -1.05 4.05 -1.80
CA LEU A 118 -1.72 5.33 -1.56
C LEU A 118 -2.43 5.83 -2.81
N ARG A 119 -3.65 6.34 -2.63
CA ARG A 119 -4.48 6.86 -3.71
C ARG A 119 -4.58 8.36 -3.56
N TYR A 120 -4.35 9.08 -4.65
CA TYR A 120 -4.51 10.52 -4.69
C TYR A 120 -5.55 10.89 -5.74
N HIS A 121 -6.40 11.85 -5.42
CA HIS A 121 -7.24 12.51 -6.43
C HIS A 121 -6.79 13.94 -6.62
N ARG A 122 -7.03 14.47 -7.81
CA ARG A 122 -6.72 15.87 -8.11
C ARG A 122 -7.87 16.76 -7.72
N ARG A 123 -7.58 17.81 -6.98
CA ARG A 123 -8.54 18.85 -6.63
C ARG A 123 -7.94 20.22 -6.88
N PHE A 124 -8.76 21.16 -7.34
CA PHE A 124 -8.37 22.56 -7.38
C PHE A 124 -8.42 23.12 -5.96
N ALA A 125 -7.26 23.40 -5.40
CA ALA A 125 -7.15 24.10 -4.14
C ALA A 125 -7.30 25.61 -4.37
N PRO A 126 -8.07 26.31 -3.52
CA PRO A 126 -8.05 27.77 -3.54
C PRO A 126 -6.62 28.24 -3.26
N PRO A 127 -6.16 29.31 -3.93
CA PRO A 127 -4.82 29.80 -3.72
C PRO A 127 -4.59 30.14 -2.24
N SER A 128 -3.46 29.72 -1.68
CA SER A 128 -3.07 30.12 -0.32
C SER A 128 -3.08 31.64 -0.25
N GLN A 129 -3.94 32.22 0.61
CA GLN A 129 -3.97 33.66 0.80
C GLN A 129 -2.55 34.11 1.20
N PRO A 130 -1.97 35.11 0.51
CA PRO A 130 -0.67 35.62 0.92
C PRO A 130 -0.78 36.10 2.38
N SER A 131 0.30 35.88 3.16
CA SER A 131 0.34 36.39 4.53
C SER A 131 0.02 37.89 4.53
N ARG A 132 -0.78 38.36 5.50
CA ARG A 132 -1.20 39.77 5.58
C ARG A 132 -0.01 40.75 5.54
N TRP A 133 1.14 40.30 6.03
CA TRP A 133 2.40 41.04 5.97
C TRP A 133 2.95 41.19 4.54
N LEU A 134 2.94 40.13 3.73
CA LEU A 134 3.35 40.17 2.32
C LEU A 134 2.48 41.11 1.48
N SER A 135 1.18 41.21 1.79
CA SER A 135 0.30 42.19 1.14
C SER A 135 0.64 43.62 1.55
N LEU A 136 0.98 43.87 2.81
CA LEU A 136 1.38 45.20 3.31
C LEU A 136 2.72 45.66 2.73
N VAL A 137 3.72 44.77 2.69
CA VAL A 137 5.03 45.08 2.09
C VAL A 137 4.87 45.43 0.61
N LYS A 138 4.05 44.68 -0.13
CA LYS A 138 3.80 44.95 -1.55
C LYS A 138 3.04 46.25 -1.79
N SER A 139 2.09 46.61 -0.90
CA SER A 139 1.40 47.90 -0.99
C SER A 139 2.32 49.08 -0.70
N VAL A 140 3.21 48.96 0.29
CA VAL A 140 4.19 50.01 0.63
C VAL A 140 5.21 50.20 -0.50
N LEU A 141 5.65 49.11 -1.13
CA LEU A 141 6.62 49.16 -2.23
C LEU A 141 6.01 49.48 -3.61
N GLY A 142 4.70 49.79 -3.69
CA GLY A 142 4.02 50.07 -4.95
C GLY A 142 4.05 48.91 -5.96
N LEU A 143 4.32 47.69 -5.48
CA LEU A 143 4.41 46.51 -6.34
C LEU A 143 3.00 46.09 -6.74
N ARG A 144 2.74 46.14 -8.06
CA ARG A 144 1.47 45.75 -8.67
C ARG A 144 1.06 44.37 -8.12
N GLN A 145 -0.10 44.30 -7.49
CA GLN A 145 -0.65 43.02 -7.03
C GLN A 145 -0.75 42.10 -8.25
N ARG A 146 -0.03 40.97 -8.22
CA ARG A 146 -0.16 39.95 -9.27
C ARG A 146 -1.65 39.63 -9.40
N GLY A 147 -2.12 39.54 -10.65
CA GLY A 147 -3.52 39.26 -10.98
C GLY A 147 -4.07 38.01 -10.29
N PRO A 148 -5.37 37.73 -10.43
CA PRO A 148 -6.08 36.72 -9.65
C PRO A 148 -5.27 35.42 -9.57
N VAL A 149 -4.91 35.04 -8.34
CA VAL A 149 -4.09 33.84 -8.10
C VAL A 149 -4.90 32.66 -8.59
N ARG A 150 -4.39 31.98 -9.62
CA ARG A 150 -5.12 30.86 -10.24
C ARG A 150 -5.21 29.72 -9.22
N PRO A 151 -6.35 29.02 -9.15
CA PRO A 151 -6.47 27.78 -8.37
C PRO A 151 -5.34 26.83 -8.77
N GLU A 152 -4.66 26.29 -7.78
CA GLU A 152 -3.60 25.32 -8.02
C GLU A 152 -4.21 23.92 -7.96
N LEU A 153 -3.86 23.08 -8.93
CA LEU A 153 -4.27 21.68 -8.92
C LEU A 153 -3.35 20.94 -7.96
N VAL A 154 -3.90 20.43 -6.87
CA VAL A 154 -3.17 19.73 -5.81
C VAL A 154 -3.63 18.26 -5.80
N ASP A 155 -2.68 17.36 -5.55
CA ASP A 155 -2.97 15.95 -5.30
C ASP A 155 -3.36 15.80 -3.82
N GLU A 156 -4.62 15.43 -3.56
CA GLU A 156 -5.18 15.20 -2.23
C GLU A 156 -5.26 13.69 -1.97
N LEU A 157 -4.77 13.26 -0.81
CA LEU A 157 -4.75 11.85 -0.43
C LEU A 157 -6.18 11.36 -0.17
N GLN A 158 -6.54 10.22 -0.76
CA GLN A 158 -7.80 9.52 -0.51
C GLN A 158 -7.64 8.58 0.68
N PRO A 159 -8.69 8.44 1.52
CA PRO A 159 -8.74 7.41 2.54
C PRO A 159 -8.55 6.03 1.92
N SER A 160 -7.74 5.19 2.58
CA SER A 160 -7.60 3.79 2.18
C SER A 160 -8.78 2.98 2.67
N GLN A 161 -9.25 2.05 1.83
CA GLN A 161 -10.41 1.22 2.14
C GLN A 161 -9.95 -0.10 2.75
N MET A 162 -10.57 -0.45 3.88
CA MET A 162 -10.35 -1.69 4.62
C MET A 162 -11.69 -2.39 4.90
N GLN A 163 -11.71 -3.71 4.82
CA GLN A 163 -12.86 -4.53 5.19
C GLN A 163 -12.54 -5.41 6.40
N VAL A 164 -13.46 -5.47 7.36
CA VAL A 164 -13.40 -6.40 8.49
C VAL A 164 -14.52 -7.40 8.31
N THR A 165 -14.19 -8.69 8.26
CA THR A 165 -15.19 -9.76 8.13
C THR A 165 -15.48 -10.37 9.49
N LEU A 166 -16.76 -10.48 9.83
CA LEU A 166 -17.24 -11.00 11.10
C LEU A 166 -18.20 -12.17 10.88
N ASP A 167 -18.50 -12.89 11.97
CA ASP A 167 -19.53 -13.93 11.97
C ASP A 167 -20.92 -13.33 11.72
N ALA A 168 -21.65 -13.90 10.77
CA ALA A 168 -23.02 -13.51 10.46
C ALA A 168 -23.99 -13.76 11.62
N GLY A 169 -23.70 -14.74 12.50
CA GLY A 169 -24.50 -15.01 13.70
C GLY A 169 -24.50 -13.84 14.70
N LEU A 170 -23.65 -12.83 14.53
CA LEU A 170 -23.67 -11.62 15.34
C LEU A 170 -24.92 -10.77 15.12
N CYS A 171 -25.52 -10.79 13.91
CA CYS A 171 -26.76 -10.04 13.64
C CYS A 171 -27.92 -10.50 14.54
N GLU A 172 -27.95 -11.77 14.93
CA GLU A 172 -28.98 -12.34 15.80
C GLU A 172 -28.66 -12.12 17.28
N LYS A 173 -27.37 -12.11 17.66
CA LYS A 173 -26.90 -12.09 19.06
C LYS A 173 -26.69 -10.70 19.64
N ALA A 174 -26.22 -9.74 18.84
CA ALA A 174 -25.74 -8.45 19.34
C ALA A 174 -26.84 -7.39 19.48
N GLY A 175 -28.12 -7.76 19.41
CA GLY A 175 -29.23 -6.84 19.70
C GLY A 175 -29.33 -5.64 18.74
N GLY A 176 -28.78 -5.77 17.53
CA GLY A 176 -28.87 -4.75 16.47
C GLY A 176 -27.71 -3.75 16.41
N GLU A 177 -26.71 -3.81 17.30
CA GLU A 177 -25.54 -2.91 17.27
C GLU A 177 -24.30 -3.60 17.85
N ILE A 178 -23.12 -3.32 17.29
CA ILE A 178 -21.84 -3.58 17.93
C ILE A 178 -21.39 -2.29 18.62
N ARG A 179 -21.41 -2.28 19.95
CA ARG A 179 -21.01 -1.11 20.74
C ARG A 179 -19.55 -0.77 20.54
N LYS A 180 -18.68 -1.79 20.52
CA LYS A 180 -17.24 -1.61 20.38
C LYS A 180 -16.62 -2.77 19.61
N LEU A 181 -15.75 -2.45 18.66
CA LEU A 181 -14.98 -3.39 17.87
C LEU A 181 -13.51 -2.97 17.91
N LYS A 182 -12.65 -3.85 18.44
CA LYS A 182 -11.19 -3.66 18.37
C LYS A 182 -10.58 -4.64 17.40
N GLY A 183 -9.59 -4.17 16.67
CA GLY A 183 -8.87 -5.00 15.72
C GLY A 183 -7.52 -4.41 15.37
N HIS A 184 -6.95 -4.94 14.30
CA HIS A 184 -5.77 -4.38 13.70
C HIS A 184 -5.80 -4.58 12.18
N PHE A 185 -5.06 -3.73 11.49
CA PHE A 185 -4.70 -3.93 10.10
C PHE A 185 -3.19 -3.83 9.95
N TYR A 186 -2.69 -4.07 8.75
CA TYR A 186 -1.26 -3.98 8.47
C TYR A 186 -0.95 -2.76 7.63
N ALA A 187 0.11 -2.04 8.00
CA ALA A 187 0.70 -0.98 7.19
C ALA A 187 2.12 -1.39 6.78
N LEU A 188 2.53 -1.00 5.58
CA LEU A 188 3.91 -1.11 5.13
C LEU A 188 4.51 0.31 5.17
N VAL A 189 5.56 0.49 5.97
CA VAL A 189 6.15 1.81 6.23
C VAL A 189 7.66 1.74 6.04
N ALA A 190 8.22 2.73 5.34
CA ALA A 190 9.66 2.88 5.14
C ALA A 190 10.32 3.66 6.28
N GLU A 191 11.60 3.45 6.52
CA GLU A 191 12.38 4.33 7.38
C GLU A 191 12.64 5.68 6.69
N LYS A 192 12.90 5.63 5.39
CA LYS A 192 13.11 6.79 4.53
C LYS A 192 12.86 6.46 3.06
N LEU A 193 12.70 7.49 2.25
CA LEU A 193 12.68 7.40 0.80
C LEU A 193 13.98 7.95 0.20
N GLU A 194 14.57 7.20 -0.73
CA GLU A 194 15.69 7.63 -1.56
C GLU A 194 15.24 7.82 -3.01
N TYR A 195 15.89 8.76 -3.70
CA TYR A 195 15.56 9.11 -5.08
C TYR A 195 16.78 8.90 -5.97
N ILE A 196 16.61 8.09 -7.02
CA ILE A 196 17.63 7.87 -8.04
C ILE A 196 17.14 8.53 -9.32
N ASP A 197 17.86 9.55 -9.75
CA ASP A 197 17.52 10.37 -10.90
C ASP A 197 18.35 9.91 -12.11
N VAL A 198 17.66 9.46 -13.17
CA VAL A 198 18.28 9.00 -14.42
C VAL A 198 17.88 9.95 -15.56
N PRO A 199 18.83 10.47 -16.35
CA PRO A 199 18.52 11.31 -17.51
C PRO A 199 17.47 10.69 -18.44
N PHE A 200 16.58 11.52 -18.99
CA PHE A 200 15.55 11.08 -19.94
C PHE A 200 16.13 10.98 -21.36
N GLU A 201 17.12 10.11 -21.53
CA GLU A 201 17.80 9.85 -22.79
C GLU A 201 18.29 8.39 -22.82
N PRO A 202 18.42 7.78 -24.00
CA PRO A 202 19.03 6.47 -24.13
C PRO A 202 20.43 6.42 -23.49
N ASN A 203 20.73 5.36 -22.75
CA ASN A 203 22.03 5.16 -22.13
C ASN A 203 22.54 3.73 -22.29
N SER A 204 23.86 3.58 -22.35
CA SER A 204 24.53 2.27 -22.43
C SER A 204 24.83 1.66 -21.06
N ASN A 205 24.73 2.46 -19.99
CA ASN A 205 25.10 2.06 -18.63
C ASN A 205 23.91 1.51 -17.84
N TRP A 206 24.15 0.44 -17.10
CA TRP A 206 23.20 -0.07 -16.10
C TRP A 206 23.25 0.79 -14.84
N VAL A 207 22.10 1.27 -14.40
CA VAL A 207 21.93 2.02 -13.16
C VAL A 207 21.34 1.11 -12.11
N ARG A 208 22.03 0.93 -10.98
CA ARG A 208 21.55 0.13 -9.86
C ARG A 208 20.51 0.89 -9.04
N LEU A 209 19.33 0.29 -8.84
CA LEU A 209 18.25 0.84 -8.00
C LEU A 209 18.23 0.21 -6.60
N THR A 210 18.29 -1.11 -6.57
CA THR A 210 18.38 -1.95 -5.36
C THR A 210 19.48 -2.99 -5.55
N ASP A 211 19.78 -3.80 -4.53
CA ASP A 211 20.86 -4.80 -4.63
C ASP A 211 20.59 -5.86 -5.71
N ASP A 212 19.33 -6.06 -6.07
CA ASP A 212 18.81 -7.06 -7.00
C ASP A 212 18.18 -6.47 -8.28
N LEU A 213 18.16 -5.15 -8.42
CA LEU A 213 17.52 -4.48 -9.55
C LEU A 213 18.42 -3.40 -10.16
N GLU A 214 18.76 -3.60 -11.43
CA GLU A 214 19.42 -2.60 -12.26
C GLU A 214 18.52 -2.27 -13.47
N ILE A 215 18.61 -1.04 -13.94
CA ILE A 215 17.81 -0.55 -15.06
C ILE A 215 18.69 0.12 -16.12
N GLN A 216 18.23 0.11 -17.36
CA GLN A 216 18.88 0.79 -18.47
C GLN A 216 17.81 1.45 -19.34
N VAL A 217 17.99 2.72 -19.71
CA VAL A 217 17.07 3.44 -20.61
C VAL A 217 17.48 3.12 -22.03
N ARG A 218 16.64 2.38 -22.77
CA ARG A 218 16.88 1.98 -24.16
C ARG A 218 16.44 3.05 -25.14
N GLU A 219 15.24 3.58 -24.91
CA GLU A 219 14.62 4.60 -25.73
C GLU A 219 14.04 5.67 -24.82
N ALA A 220 14.15 6.93 -25.21
CA ALA A 220 13.46 8.03 -24.57
C ALA A 220 13.21 9.12 -25.62
N GLN A 221 11.94 9.47 -25.80
CA GLN A 221 11.46 10.47 -26.73
C GLN A 221 10.38 11.28 -26.05
N SER A 222 10.45 12.60 -26.20
CA SER A 222 9.41 13.50 -25.73
C SER A 222 9.15 14.52 -26.84
N THR A 223 7.89 14.61 -27.25
CA THR A 223 7.36 15.69 -28.08
C THR A 223 6.53 16.59 -27.16
N GLY A 224 6.29 17.85 -27.55
CA GLY A 224 5.56 18.82 -26.70
C GLY A 224 4.14 18.41 -26.27
N SER A 225 3.63 17.26 -26.74
CA SER A 225 2.35 16.69 -26.33
C SER A 225 2.41 15.20 -25.98
N SER A 226 3.53 14.50 -26.16
CA SER A 226 3.62 13.06 -25.90
C SER A 226 5.01 12.64 -25.45
N TYR A 227 5.09 11.50 -24.80
CA TYR A 227 6.37 10.86 -24.47
C TYR A 227 6.30 9.37 -24.72
N LEU A 228 7.47 8.79 -24.94
CA LEU A 228 7.68 7.36 -25.11
C LEU A 228 9.06 7.02 -24.58
N PHE A 229 9.17 5.99 -23.74
CA PHE A 229 10.45 5.47 -23.31
C PHE A 229 10.38 3.96 -23.10
N GLU A 230 11.54 3.32 -23.13
CA GLU A 230 11.70 1.91 -22.86
C GLU A 230 12.84 1.69 -21.87
N ILE A 231 12.55 0.96 -20.80
CA ILE A 231 13.53 0.61 -19.77
C ILE A 231 13.70 -0.89 -19.71
N ASP A 232 14.93 -1.35 -19.89
CA ASP A 232 15.34 -2.71 -19.62
C ASP A 232 15.64 -2.89 -18.12
N THR A 233 15.43 -4.10 -17.61
CA THR A 233 15.79 -4.49 -16.24
C THR A 233 16.74 -5.67 -16.22
N ARG A 234 17.61 -5.69 -15.21
CA ARG A 234 18.44 -6.85 -14.86
C ARG A 234 18.16 -7.25 -13.40
N PRO A 235 17.75 -8.51 -13.13
CA PRO A 235 17.49 -9.58 -14.11
C PRO A 235 16.32 -9.25 -15.05
N LYS A 236 16.24 -9.91 -16.22
CA LYS A 236 15.12 -9.72 -17.15
C LYS A 236 13.82 -10.15 -16.49
N GLY A 237 12.81 -9.28 -16.48
CA GLY A 237 11.59 -9.50 -15.69
C GLY A 237 11.80 -9.25 -14.19
N GLY A 238 12.96 -8.70 -13.80
CA GLY A 238 13.31 -8.29 -12.44
C GLY A 238 12.32 -7.26 -11.93
N GLY A 239 11.57 -7.68 -10.91
CA GLY A 239 10.38 -7.03 -10.41
C GLY A 239 9.32 -8.10 -10.19
N SER A 240 9.31 -8.70 -8.99
CA SER A 240 8.21 -9.56 -8.57
C SER A 240 6.89 -8.85 -8.84
N MET A 241 6.08 -9.36 -9.78
CA MET A 241 4.73 -8.86 -10.01
C MET A 241 3.76 -9.23 -8.87
N ARG A 242 4.23 -10.03 -7.89
CA ARG A 242 3.42 -10.38 -6.73
C ARG A 242 3.37 -9.17 -5.80
N PRO A 243 2.16 -8.64 -5.52
CA PRO A 243 2.02 -7.61 -4.51
C PRO A 243 2.53 -8.10 -3.16
N LEU A 244 3.21 -7.22 -2.41
CA LEU A 244 3.68 -7.53 -1.06
C LEU A 244 2.50 -7.76 -0.11
N SER A 245 2.67 -8.71 0.81
CA SER A 245 1.74 -9.03 1.89
C SER A 245 2.40 -8.92 3.27
N PRO A 246 1.64 -8.78 4.38
CA PRO A 246 2.16 -8.58 5.74
C PRO A 246 3.08 -9.66 6.33
N GLN A 247 3.33 -10.73 5.59
CA GLN A 247 4.15 -11.88 5.99
C GLN A 247 5.29 -12.15 5.01
N ASP A 248 5.34 -11.43 3.89
CA ASP A 248 6.40 -11.60 2.91
C ASP A 248 7.72 -11.08 3.50
N PRO A 249 8.86 -11.70 3.20
CA PRO A 249 10.15 -11.15 3.57
C PRO A 249 10.36 -9.81 2.84
N LEU A 250 10.84 -8.80 3.56
CA LEU A 250 11.16 -7.48 3.00
C LEU A 250 12.66 -7.33 2.76
N SER A 251 13.02 -6.89 1.56
CA SER A 251 14.36 -6.41 1.26
C SER A 251 14.61 -5.06 1.94
N ASN A 252 15.85 -4.78 2.31
CA ASN A 252 16.26 -3.48 2.86
C ASN A 252 16.03 -2.31 1.89
N ARG A 253 15.89 -2.59 0.60
CA ARG A 253 15.60 -1.60 -0.43
C ARG A 253 14.52 -2.15 -1.34
N ILE A 254 13.42 -1.40 -1.51
CA ILE A 254 12.32 -1.79 -2.39
C ILE A 254 12.04 -0.65 -3.37
N PHE A 255 12.00 -0.98 -4.66
CA PHE A 255 11.55 -0.03 -5.67
C PHE A 255 10.03 0.17 -5.57
N ILE A 256 9.62 1.42 -5.38
CA ILE A 256 8.23 1.82 -5.12
C ILE A 256 7.57 2.25 -6.42
N GLU A 257 8.12 3.28 -7.05
CA GLU A 257 7.56 3.83 -8.28
C GLU A 257 8.58 4.65 -9.06
N ARG A 258 8.21 4.99 -10.29
CA ARG A 258 8.92 5.94 -11.13
C ARG A 258 8.09 7.21 -11.31
N ARG A 259 8.74 8.36 -11.44
CA ARG A 259 8.11 9.64 -11.75
C ARG A 259 8.89 10.32 -12.87
N LEU A 260 8.19 10.81 -13.88
CA LEU A 260 8.82 11.66 -14.91
C LEU A 260 8.94 13.06 -14.37
N ILE A 261 10.11 13.69 -14.52
CA ILE A 261 10.38 15.04 -14.00
C ILE A 261 10.65 15.98 -15.18
N GLY A 262 9.89 17.06 -15.26
CA GLY A 262 10.01 18.09 -16.29
C GLY A 262 11.25 18.97 -16.11
N ALA A 263 11.49 19.85 -17.08
CA ALA A 263 12.57 20.83 -17.04
C ALA A 263 12.46 21.80 -15.85
N ASP A 264 11.23 22.12 -15.43
CA ASP A 264 10.92 22.91 -14.24
C ASP A 264 11.24 22.21 -12.90
N GLY A 265 11.68 20.95 -12.95
CA GLY A 265 12.01 20.13 -11.79
C GLY A 265 10.79 19.51 -11.11
N LYS A 266 9.58 19.69 -11.64
CA LYS A 266 8.34 19.15 -11.08
C LYS A 266 7.95 17.82 -11.76
N PRO A 267 7.18 16.98 -11.08
CA PRO A 267 6.62 15.78 -11.69
C PRO A 267 5.70 16.11 -12.88
N VAL A 268 5.87 15.40 -13.99
CA VAL A 268 5.01 15.51 -15.17
C VAL A 268 3.61 15.04 -14.81
N ARG A 269 2.62 15.90 -15.08
CA ARG A 269 1.21 15.64 -14.78
C ARG A 269 0.68 14.51 -15.65
N GLY A 270 0.02 13.53 -15.03
CA GLY A 270 -0.73 12.47 -15.73
C GLY A 270 -0.08 11.09 -15.64
N PHE A 271 1.15 11.02 -15.14
CA PHE A 271 1.78 9.76 -14.77
C PHE A 271 1.45 9.44 -13.30
N THR A 272 0.35 8.72 -13.05
CA THR A 272 0.16 8.06 -11.74
C THR A 272 0.83 6.69 -11.83
N GLY A 273 1.89 6.48 -11.06
CA GLY A 273 2.61 5.21 -11.01
C GLY A 273 1.72 4.01 -10.69
N PHE A 274 2.29 2.82 -10.88
CA PHE A 274 1.66 1.53 -10.62
C PHE A 274 1.18 1.44 -9.16
N ARG A 275 -0.06 0.96 -8.95
CA ARG A 275 -0.73 0.91 -7.64
C ARG A 275 -0.44 -0.35 -6.82
N SER A 276 0.52 -1.16 -7.28
CA SER A 276 0.95 -2.42 -6.66
C SER A 276 2.42 -2.34 -6.31
N PHE A 277 2.80 -2.76 -5.10
CA PHE A 277 4.19 -2.85 -4.67
C PHE A 277 4.68 -4.30 -4.69
N PRO A 278 5.89 -4.57 -5.22
CA PRO A 278 6.84 -3.58 -5.74
C PRO A 278 6.40 -3.03 -7.11
N GLY A 279 6.83 -1.80 -7.42
CA GLY A 279 6.53 -1.19 -8.71
C GLY A 279 7.20 -1.93 -9.86
N ARG A 280 6.68 -1.78 -11.09
CA ARG A 280 7.37 -2.26 -12.29
C ARG A 280 8.38 -1.21 -12.78
N ALA A 281 9.66 -1.48 -12.60
CA ALA A 281 10.73 -0.55 -12.99
C ALA A 281 10.94 -0.50 -14.52
N GLY A 282 10.79 -1.64 -15.20
CA GLY A 282 11.01 -1.78 -16.64
C GLY A 282 9.78 -1.59 -17.53
N GLY A 283 9.99 -1.88 -18.81
CA GLY A 283 8.97 -1.91 -19.85
C GLY A 283 8.90 -0.64 -20.71
N ARG A 284 8.20 -0.77 -21.83
CA ARG A 284 7.88 0.32 -22.76
C ARG A 284 6.63 1.05 -22.29
N ILE A 285 6.73 2.37 -22.13
CA ILE A 285 5.63 3.23 -21.73
C ILE A 285 5.59 4.45 -22.64
N GLY A 286 4.39 4.80 -23.10
CA GLY A 286 4.11 6.11 -23.67
C GLY A 286 2.87 6.74 -23.07
N GLY A 287 2.74 8.04 -23.24
CA GLY A 287 1.59 8.81 -22.80
C GLY A 287 1.45 10.11 -23.59
N SER A 288 0.26 10.67 -23.56
CA SER A 288 -0.06 11.97 -24.15
C SER A 288 -0.55 12.91 -23.06
N VAL A 289 0.00 14.11 -23.00
CA VAL A 289 -0.33 15.14 -22.01
C VAL A 289 -0.34 16.49 -22.73
N SER A 290 -1.38 17.29 -22.52
CA SER A 290 -1.43 18.64 -23.09
C SER A 290 -0.38 19.55 -22.45
N ASN A 291 0.33 20.31 -23.29
CA ASN A 291 1.42 21.21 -22.88
C ASN A 291 2.50 20.46 -22.09
N LEU A 292 2.96 19.32 -22.61
CA LEU A 292 4.04 18.56 -22.00
C LEU A 292 5.34 19.35 -22.16
N GLU A 293 5.86 19.84 -21.04
CA GLU A 293 7.21 20.37 -21.02
C GLU A 293 8.24 19.26 -21.30
N PRO A 294 9.42 19.59 -21.86
CA PRO A 294 10.49 18.63 -22.06
C PRO A 294 10.80 17.87 -20.77
N ILE A 295 10.79 16.54 -20.86
CA ILE A 295 11.12 15.67 -19.75
C ILE A 295 12.64 15.65 -19.60
N LYS A 296 13.13 15.99 -18.41
CA LYS A 296 14.57 16.05 -18.11
C LYS A 296 15.10 14.71 -17.61
N LYS A 297 14.33 14.02 -16.76
CA LYS A 297 14.78 12.81 -16.07
C LYS A 297 13.63 11.92 -15.61
N ILE A 298 13.95 10.65 -15.38
CA ILE A 298 13.12 9.66 -14.70
C ILE A 298 13.64 9.52 -13.28
N ARG A 299 12.80 9.82 -12.30
CA ARG A 299 13.08 9.64 -10.88
C ARG A 299 12.52 8.32 -10.41
N PHE A 300 13.38 7.45 -9.90
CA PHE A 300 13.01 6.20 -9.25
C PHE A 300 12.96 6.42 -7.74
N VAL A 301 11.84 6.04 -7.11
CA VAL A 301 11.61 6.17 -5.67
C VAL A 301 11.90 4.82 -5.01
N ILE A 302 12.83 4.81 -4.07
CA ILE A 302 13.27 3.62 -3.34
C ILE A 302 12.88 3.77 -1.88
N ALA A 303 12.15 2.81 -1.34
CA ALA A 303 11.95 2.70 0.10
C ALA A 303 13.15 2.00 0.73
N VAL A 304 13.67 2.58 1.81
CA VAL A 304 14.78 2.03 2.58
C VAL A 304 14.27 1.50 3.91
N ASN A 305 14.73 0.30 4.27
CA ASN A 305 14.36 -0.48 5.44
C ASN A 305 12.85 -0.52 5.70
N PRO A 306 12.03 -0.92 4.70
CA PRO A 306 10.60 -1.05 4.91
C PRO A 306 10.30 -2.13 5.96
N ALA A 307 9.24 -1.90 6.74
CA ALA A 307 8.79 -2.83 7.77
C ALA A 307 7.26 -2.95 7.78
N HIS A 308 6.79 -4.16 8.12
CA HIS A 308 5.39 -4.44 8.39
C HIS A 308 5.02 -3.96 9.80
N TYR A 309 4.00 -3.13 9.90
CA TYR A 309 3.43 -2.69 11.17
C TYR A 309 2.00 -3.17 11.33
N LYS A 310 1.69 -3.67 12.52
CA LYS A 310 0.35 -4.01 12.97
C LYS A 310 -0.25 -2.78 13.64
N ILE A 311 -1.21 -2.15 12.98
CA ILE A 311 -1.84 -0.91 13.40
C ILE A 311 -3.15 -1.24 14.13
N PRO A 312 -3.25 -1.00 15.45
CA PRO A 312 -4.47 -1.24 16.19
C PRO A 312 -5.54 -0.22 15.80
N PHE A 313 -6.80 -0.64 15.80
CA PHE A 313 -7.94 0.25 15.66
C PHE A 313 -9.04 -0.09 16.65
N GLU A 314 -9.88 0.91 16.90
CA GLU A 314 -11.06 0.81 17.74
C GLU A 314 -12.20 1.56 17.06
N LEU A 315 -13.32 0.87 16.88
CA LEU A 315 -14.53 1.38 16.26
C LEU A 315 -15.68 1.25 17.25
N GLU A 316 -16.55 2.23 17.27
CA GLU A 316 -17.68 2.30 18.21
C GLU A 316 -19.00 2.51 17.45
N HIS A 317 -20.08 2.07 18.07
CA HIS A 317 -21.46 2.31 17.62
C HIS A 317 -21.73 1.88 16.18
N ILE A 318 -21.44 0.61 15.86
CA ILE A 318 -21.62 0.06 14.51
C ILE A 318 -23.02 -0.59 14.43
N PRO A 319 -23.95 -0.05 13.62
CA PRO A 319 -25.28 -0.63 13.49
C PRO A 319 -25.23 -1.97 12.75
N LEU A 320 -25.99 -2.95 13.20
CA LEU A 320 -26.12 -4.22 12.51
C LEU A 320 -27.39 -4.24 11.64
N PRO A 321 -27.29 -4.72 10.39
CA PRO A 321 -28.46 -4.91 9.55
C PRO A 321 -29.35 -6.01 10.12
N LYS A 322 -30.66 -5.90 9.88
CA LYS A 322 -31.59 -6.99 10.14
C LYS A 322 -31.30 -8.13 9.14
N PRO A 323 -31.14 -9.39 9.60
CA PRO A 323 -30.81 -10.52 8.75
C PRO A 323 -31.95 -10.93 7.80
#